data_AF-A0A0W0Z7Y7-F1
#
_entry.id   AF-A0A0W0Z7Y7-F1
#
_cell.length_a   1.000
_cell.length_b   1.000
_cell.length_c   1.000
_cell.angle_alpha   90.00
_cell.angle_beta   90.00
_cell.angle_gamma   90.00
#
_symmetry.space_group_name_H-M   'P 1'
#
loop_
_entity.id
_entity.type
_entity.pdbx_description
1 polymer ?
#
loop_
_entity_poly.entity_id
_entity_poly.type
_entity_poly.pdbx_seq_one_letter_code
_entity_poly.pdbx_strand_id
1 'polypeptide(L)'
;MLTLKELAKGLVEILLSYHQSQIAIMINKKKYPLEKLEAMRDNAPKVDAIVAQPLDQLKETLQTIVTQTTLCYTDRLSLLNYYKDIIETVLPPLYSGKPLSKEEESRVKDVMVAAIINSNKLLTTSYTIDIFHNGGMVELLGCLRGMLSGAYQGDSKTMAGQAIAEHFIDNRLKLACDCENPESVTRYISNLLQSHQEPLLLKQKIATLEETVEQLSTENKQLVQKIEDVGSETDKYKKQAAELKVENEAKDNSIRKLQERVKHLEADKEKQSHQSDKTPSSLPEPKELEKNSESRKEVAHADPTKTPPVVTWPSAFSGLGLLNNGAVPGYQPSFWGRRIGAVPLVTTSTEETIDQVLSSISLSPRGNESVD
;
A
#
# COMPACT_ATOMS: atom_id res chain seq x y z
N MET A 1 16.19 -16.96 -14.31
CA MET A 1 14.77 -17.29 -14.05
C MET A 1 13.96 -16.42 -15.00
N LEU A 2 13.11 -17.01 -15.84
CA LEU A 2 12.29 -16.24 -16.79
C LEU A 2 11.35 -15.32 -16.02
N THR A 3 11.23 -14.06 -16.44
CA THR A 3 10.27 -13.10 -15.88
C THR A 3 9.03 -12.94 -16.77
N LEU A 4 7.92 -12.47 -16.19
CA LEU A 4 6.71 -12.17 -16.96
C LEU A 4 6.95 -11.13 -18.06
N LYS A 5 7.82 -10.15 -17.81
CA LYS A 5 8.23 -9.14 -18.80
C LYS A 5 9.00 -9.76 -19.96
N GLU A 6 9.93 -10.68 -19.69
CA GLU A 6 10.65 -11.39 -20.75
C GLU A 6 9.71 -12.26 -21.58
N LEU A 7 8.74 -12.92 -20.95
CA LEU A 7 7.73 -13.69 -21.67
C LEU A 7 6.89 -12.78 -22.58
N ALA A 8 6.46 -11.61 -22.10
CA ALA A 8 5.74 -10.62 -22.91
C ALA A 8 6.60 -10.03 -24.04
N LYS A 9 7.91 -9.83 -23.83
CA LYS A 9 8.86 -9.46 -24.91
C LYS A 9 8.88 -10.48 -26.03
N GLY A 10 8.77 -11.77 -25.70
CA GLY A 10 8.68 -12.84 -26.69
C GLY A 10 7.54 -12.65 -27.69
N LEU A 11 6.40 -12.11 -27.27
CA LEU A 11 5.27 -11.81 -28.16
C LEU A 11 5.61 -10.72 -29.19
N VAL A 12 6.34 -9.68 -28.77
CA VAL A 12 6.82 -8.61 -29.66
C VAL A 12 7.85 -9.16 -30.65
N GLU A 13 8.75 -10.02 -30.16
CA GLU A 13 9.75 -10.69 -31.00
C GLU A 13 9.10 -11.56 -32.09
N ILE A 14 7.97 -12.22 -31.82
CA ILE A 14 7.23 -12.95 -32.85
C ILE A 14 6.83 -12.01 -34.00
N LEU A 15 6.20 -10.87 -33.69
CA LEU A 15 5.77 -9.90 -34.70
C LEU A 15 6.96 -9.33 -35.50
N LEU A 16 8.04 -8.97 -34.82
CA LEU A 16 9.23 -8.40 -35.47
C LEU A 16 9.99 -9.44 -36.30
N SER A 17 10.16 -10.65 -35.80
CA SER A 17 10.80 -11.74 -36.53
C SER A 17 10.03 -12.06 -37.81
N TYR A 18 8.69 -12.06 -37.72
CA TYR A 18 7.85 -12.25 -38.90
C TYR A 18 7.97 -11.08 -39.89
N HIS A 19 7.95 -9.84 -39.40
CA HIS A 19 8.15 -8.63 -40.21
C HIS A 19 9.48 -8.65 -40.98
N GLN A 20 10.58 -8.93 -40.28
CA GLN A 20 11.94 -9.00 -40.87
C GLN A 20 12.04 -10.12 -41.90
N SER A 21 11.48 -11.29 -41.59
CA SER A 21 11.42 -12.43 -42.50
C SER A 21 10.68 -12.10 -43.79
N GLN A 22 9.56 -11.37 -43.69
CA GLN A 22 8.80 -10.96 -44.86
C GLN A 22 9.56 -9.94 -45.72
N ILE A 23 10.23 -8.98 -45.11
CA ILE A 23 11.08 -8.03 -45.85
C ILE A 23 12.18 -8.78 -46.61
N ALA A 24 12.87 -9.72 -45.97
CA ALA A 24 13.91 -10.52 -46.62
C ALA A 24 13.37 -11.29 -47.84
N ILE A 25 12.18 -11.88 -47.73
CA ILE A 25 11.52 -12.56 -48.85
C ILE A 25 11.17 -11.58 -49.98
N MET A 26 10.65 -10.39 -49.65
CA MET A 26 10.30 -9.37 -50.65
C MET A 26 11.53 -8.89 -51.42
N ILE A 27 12.67 -8.74 -50.74
CA ILE A 27 13.97 -8.39 -51.34
C ILE A 27 14.37 -9.50 -52.33
N ASN A 28 14.36 -10.76 -51.87
CA ASN A 28 14.75 -11.91 -52.70
C ASN A 28 13.85 -12.10 -53.92
N LYS A 29 12.54 -11.84 -53.79
CA LYS A 29 11.57 -11.95 -54.89
C LYS A 29 11.56 -10.74 -55.83
N LYS A 30 12.35 -9.68 -55.56
CA LYS A 30 12.40 -8.42 -56.33
C LYS A 30 11.02 -7.80 -56.61
N LYS A 31 10.07 -8.00 -55.68
CA LYS A 31 8.66 -7.56 -55.88
C LYS A 31 8.45 -6.07 -55.62
N TYR A 32 9.39 -5.39 -54.96
CA TYR A 32 9.32 -3.98 -54.58
C TYR A 32 10.67 -3.27 -54.80
N PRO A 33 10.68 -1.93 -54.88
CA PRO A 33 11.92 -1.16 -54.96
C PRO A 33 12.84 -1.50 -53.79
N LEU A 34 14.07 -1.93 -54.09
CA LEU A 34 15.04 -2.42 -53.11
C LEU A 34 15.31 -1.38 -52.01
N GLU A 35 15.48 -0.12 -52.41
CA GLU A 35 15.71 1.03 -51.52
C GLU A 35 14.62 1.16 -50.45
N LYS A 36 13.36 0.93 -50.81
CA LYS A 36 12.24 1.00 -49.86
C LYS A 36 12.25 -0.18 -48.89
N LEU A 37 12.60 -1.37 -49.36
CA LEU A 37 12.66 -2.58 -48.52
C LEU A 37 13.86 -2.55 -47.56
N GLU A 38 15.01 -2.06 -48.01
CA GLU A 38 16.20 -1.87 -47.18
C GLU A 38 15.94 -0.80 -46.11
N ALA A 39 15.30 0.32 -46.48
CA ALA A 39 14.88 1.33 -45.52
C ALA A 39 13.88 0.76 -44.49
N MET A 40 12.93 -0.09 -44.89
CA MET A 40 12.02 -0.74 -43.94
C MET A 40 12.75 -1.69 -42.99
N ARG A 41 13.73 -2.47 -43.50
CA ARG A 41 14.55 -3.37 -42.68
C ARG A 41 15.38 -2.60 -41.66
N ASP A 42 16.06 -1.55 -42.11
CA ASP A 42 17.02 -0.81 -41.30
C ASP A 42 16.32 0.11 -40.28
N ASN A 43 15.08 0.54 -40.57
CA ASN A 43 14.22 1.29 -39.65
C ASN A 43 13.34 0.39 -38.76
N ALA A 44 13.47 -0.94 -38.84
CA ALA A 44 12.66 -1.84 -38.02
C ALA A 44 12.92 -1.56 -36.52
N PRO A 45 11.87 -1.27 -35.73
CA PRO A 45 12.04 -0.89 -34.34
C PRO A 45 12.62 -2.05 -33.51
N LYS A 46 13.53 -1.73 -32.59
CA LYS A 46 14.10 -2.71 -31.65
C LYS A 46 13.06 -3.09 -30.59
N VAL A 47 13.07 -4.35 -30.13
CA VAL A 47 12.15 -4.87 -29.11
C VAL A 47 12.10 -3.96 -27.87
N ASP A 48 13.27 -3.59 -27.34
CA ASP A 48 13.36 -2.74 -26.15
C ASP A 48 12.78 -1.33 -26.35
N ALA A 49 12.83 -0.81 -27.58
CA ALA A 49 12.22 0.47 -27.92
C ALA A 49 10.69 0.36 -27.94
N ILE A 50 10.13 -0.73 -28.48
CA ILE A 50 8.67 -0.96 -28.56
C ILE A 50 8.09 -1.12 -27.16
N VAL A 51 8.69 -1.96 -26.30
CA VAL A 51 8.14 -2.22 -24.96
C VAL A 51 8.23 -1.03 -24.02
N ALA A 52 9.06 -0.03 -24.34
CA ALA A 52 9.18 1.21 -23.58
C ALA A 52 8.22 2.31 -24.04
N GLN A 53 7.49 2.11 -25.15
CA GLN A 53 6.57 3.12 -25.68
C GLN A 53 5.32 3.28 -24.81
N PRO A 54 4.79 4.50 -24.68
CA PRO A 54 3.42 4.73 -24.20
C PRO A 54 2.40 4.00 -25.07
N LEU A 55 1.23 3.67 -24.49
CA LEU A 55 0.19 2.86 -25.14
C LEU A 55 -0.20 3.37 -26.53
N ASP A 56 -0.41 4.68 -26.70
CA ASP A 56 -0.84 5.24 -27.99
C ASP A 56 0.22 5.06 -29.08
N GLN A 57 1.49 5.27 -28.73
CA GLN A 57 2.62 5.06 -29.65
C GLN A 57 2.87 3.57 -29.93
N LEU A 58 2.65 2.71 -28.92
CA LEU A 58 2.73 1.27 -29.08
C LEU A 58 1.70 0.78 -30.10
N LYS A 59 0.44 1.21 -29.96
CA LYS A 59 -0.65 0.86 -30.89
C LYS A 59 -0.32 1.23 -32.33
N GLU A 60 0.16 2.47 -32.54
CA GLU A 60 0.55 2.96 -33.85
C GLU A 60 1.73 2.17 -34.44
N THR A 61 2.74 1.90 -33.62
CA THR A 61 3.93 1.13 -34.02
C THR A 61 3.55 -0.30 -34.41
N LEU A 62 2.77 -1.00 -33.57
CA LEU A 62 2.30 -2.36 -33.87
C LEU A 62 1.42 -2.39 -35.12
N GLN A 63 0.50 -1.43 -35.27
CA GLN A 63 -0.33 -1.34 -36.48
C GLN A 63 0.52 -1.12 -37.73
N THR A 64 1.57 -0.30 -37.65
CA THR A 64 2.52 -0.08 -38.75
C THR A 64 3.23 -1.37 -39.11
N ILE A 65 3.74 -2.12 -38.12
CA ILE A 65 4.38 -3.43 -38.33
C ILE A 65 3.41 -4.39 -39.01
N VAL A 66 2.17 -4.53 -38.52
CA VAL A 66 1.16 -5.42 -39.13
C VAL A 66 0.88 -5.01 -40.58
N THR A 67 0.66 -3.72 -40.82
CA THR A 67 0.35 -3.19 -42.16
C THR A 67 1.48 -3.44 -43.14
N GLN A 68 2.73 -3.15 -42.73
CA GLN A 68 3.92 -3.37 -43.56
C GLN A 68 4.16 -4.85 -43.84
N THR A 69 3.91 -5.71 -42.85
CA THR A 69 4.13 -7.16 -42.97
C THR A 69 3.10 -7.82 -43.90
N THR A 70 1.88 -7.27 -43.97
CA THR A 70 0.77 -7.81 -44.77
C THR A 70 0.67 -7.24 -46.19
N LEU A 71 1.58 -6.36 -46.60
CA LEU A 71 1.61 -5.76 -47.95
C LEU A 71 1.58 -6.81 -49.09
N CYS A 72 2.18 -7.98 -48.87
CA CYS A 72 2.28 -9.05 -49.88
C CYS A 72 1.58 -10.36 -49.51
N TYR A 73 1.16 -10.52 -48.25
CA TYR A 73 0.67 -11.77 -47.67
C TYR A 73 -0.44 -11.45 -46.66
N THR A 74 -1.67 -11.41 -47.16
CA THR A 74 -2.86 -11.07 -46.36
C THR A 74 -3.41 -12.26 -45.58
N ASP A 75 -2.98 -13.48 -45.92
CA ASP A 75 -3.38 -14.73 -45.28
C ASP A 75 -3.03 -14.77 -43.78
N ARG A 76 -2.03 -13.99 -43.34
CA ARG A 76 -1.60 -13.93 -41.93
C ARG A 76 -2.08 -12.71 -41.14
N LEU A 77 -2.94 -11.87 -41.72
CA LEU A 77 -3.46 -10.69 -41.03
C LEU A 77 -4.15 -11.03 -39.70
N SER A 78 -4.98 -12.09 -39.67
CA SER A 78 -5.68 -12.51 -38.44
C SER A 78 -4.71 -12.92 -37.32
N LEU A 79 -3.61 -13.61 -37.66
CA LEU A 79 -2.58 -14.02 -36.71
C LEU A 79 -1.83 -12.81 -36.14
N LEU A 80 -1.48 -11.86 -37.00
CA LEU A 80 -0.76 -10.66 -36.61
C LEU A 80 -1.62 -9.73 -35.74
N ASN A 81 -2.90 -9.60 -36.07
CA ASN A 81 -3.87 -8.87 -35.23
C ASN A 81 -4.07 -9.57 -33.88
N TYR A 82 -4.15 -10.90 -33.86
CA TYR A 82 -4.24 -11.66 -32.61
C TYR A 82 -3.05 -11.39 -31.67
N TYR A 83 -1.82 -11.46 -32.17
CA TYR A 83 -0.65 -11.14 -31.34
C TYR A 83 -0.58 -9.65 -30.96
N LYS A 84 -0.94 -8.75 -31.87
CA LYS A 84 -1.04 -7.31 -31.58
C LYS A 84 -1.98 -7.06 -30.40
N ASP A 85 -3.19 -7.62 -30.42
CA ASP A 85 -4.19 -7.42 -29.36
C ASP A 85 -3.72 -7.96 -28.01
N ILE A 86 -3.02 -9.11 -28.00
CA ILE A 86 -2.39 -9.66 -26.79
C ILE A 86 -1.33 -8.69 -26.26
N ILE A 87 -0.44 -8.20 -27.12
CA ILE A 87 0.65 -7.29 -26.76
C ILE A 87 0.08 -5.99 -26.17
N GLU A 88 -0.93 -5.41 -26.81
CA GLU A 88 -1.62 -4.21 -26.34
C GLU A 88 -2.33 -4.41 -25.00
N THR A 89 -2.78 -5.63 -24.71
CA THR A 89 -3.43 -5.95 -23.44
C THR A 89 -2.41 -6.19 -22.32
N VAL A 90 -1.28 -6.82 -22.63
CA VAL A 90 -0.34 -7.33 -21.62
C VAL A 90 0.81 -6.35 -21.32
N LEU A 91 1.40 -5.71 -22.32
CA LEU A 91 2.57 -4.86 -22.09
C LEU A 91 2.29 -3.63 -21.21
N PRO A 92 1.24 -2.81 -21.48
CA PRO A 92 1.03 -1.58 -20.72
C PRO A 92 0.93 -1.80 -19.20
N PRO A 93 0.11 -2.76 -18.70
CA PRO A 93 0.02 -3.00 -17.27
C PRO A 93 1.37 -3.46 -16.67
N LEU A 94 2.10 -4.35 -17.34
CA LEU A 94 3.37 -4.88 -16.84
C LEU A 94 4.50 -3.84 -16.79
N TYR A 95 4.48 -2.85 -17.68
CA TYR A 95 5.53 -1.84 -17.79
C TYR A 95 5.16 -0.52 -17.10
N SER A 96 3.96 -0.40 -16.53
CA SER A 96 3.50 0.76 -15.75
C SER A 96 4.37 1.06 -14.51
N GLY A 97 5.11 0.08 -14.01
CA GLY A 97 5.92 0.19 -12.79
C GLY A 97 5.09 0.21 -11.50
N LYS A 98 3.78 -0.03 -11.59
CA LYS A 98 2.85 -0.10 -10.46
C LYS A 98 2.35 -1.54 -10.26
N PRO A 99 1.98 -1.93 -9.03
CA PRO A 99 1.24 -3.16 -8.81
C PRO A 99 -0.04 -3.19 -9.66
N LEU A 100 -0.39 -4.37 -10.15
CA LEU A 100 -1.61 -4.58 -10.91
C LEU A 100 -2.80 -4.58 -9.97
N SER A 101 -3.91 -4.02 -10.42
CA SER A 101 -5.21 -4.28 -9.79
C SER A 101 -5.61 -5.75 -9.97
N LYS A 102 -6.55 -6.24 -9.16
CA LYS A 102 -7.01 -7.64 -9.25
C LYS A 102 -7.63 -7.95 -10.62
N GLU A 103 -8.33 -6.98 -11.19
CA GLU A 103 -8.95 -7.06 -12.50
C GLU A 103 -7.90 -7.14 -13.60
N GLU A 104 -6.85 -6.30 -13.54
CA GLU A 104 -5.73 -6.35 -14.47
C GLU A 104 -4.93 -7.65 -14.33
N GLU A 105 -4.68 -8.11 -13.10
CA GLU A 105 -3.98 -9.35 -12.84
C GLU A 105 -4.71 -10.55 -13.46
N SER A 106 -6.03 -10.66 -13.22
CA SER A 106 -6.86 -11.71 -13.83
C SER A 106 -6.82 -11.61 -15.35
N ARG A 107 -6.97 -10.41 -15.91
CA ARG A 107 -6.97 -10.21 -17.37
C ARG A 107 -5.62 -10.58 -18.00
N VAL A 108 -4.51 -10.14 -17.42
CA VAL A 108 -3.16 -10.47 -17.91
C VAL A 108 -2.93 -11.98 -17.80
N LYS A 109 -3.35 -12.60 -16.70
CA LYS A 109 -3.26 -14.05 -16.51
C LYS A 109 -3.99 -14.80 -17.62
N ASP A 110 -5.28 -14.52 -17.79
CA ASP A 110 -6.14 -15.24 -18.74
C ASP A 110 -5.64 -15.08 -20.17
N VAL A 111 -5.24 -13.87 -20.55
CA VAL A 111 -4.68 -13.56 -21.87
C VAL A 111 -3.35 -14.28 -22.10
N MET A 112 -2.45 -14.30 -21.12
CA MET A 112 -1.16 -14.99 -21.26
C MET A 112 -1.30 -16.51 -21.30
N VAL A 113 -2.20 -17.08 -20.49
CA VAL A 113 -2.52 -18.52 -20.52
C VAL A 113 -3.09 -18.90 -21.89
N ALA A 114 -4.06 -18.14 -22.39
CA ALA A 114 -4.63 -18.34 -23.71
C ALA A 114 -3.56 -18.19 -24.81
N ALA A 115 -2.70 -17.18 -24.72
CA ALA A 115 -1.62 -16.97 -25.67
C ALA A 115 -0.69 -18.18 -25.79
N ILE A 116 -0.29 -18.78 -24.67
CA ILE A 116 0.57 -19.97 -24.65
C ILE A 116 -0.14 -21.17 -25.26
N ILE A 117 -1.36 -21.48 -24.79
CA ILE A 117 -2.13 -22.65 -25.25
C ILE A 117 -2.42 -22.55 -26.75
N ASN A 118 -2.87 -21.38 -27.20
CA ASN A 118 -3.19 -21.14 -28.61
C ASN A 118 -1.94 -21.17 -29.48
N SER A 119 -0.82 -20.60 -29.00
CA SER A 119 0.47 -20.67 -29.72
C SER A 119 0.92 -22.12 -29.87
N ASN A 120 0.80 -22.94 -28.82
CA ASN A 120 1.14 -24.36 -28.89
C ASN A 120 0.23 -25.12 -29.89
N LYS A 121 -1.09 -24.86 -29.88
CA LYS A 121 -2.04 -25.40 -30.86
C LYS A 121 -1.72 -24.98 -32.30
N LEU A 122 -1.33 -23.73 -32.52
CA LEU A 122 -0.93 -23.22 -33.83
C LEU A 122 0.28 -23.99 -34.38
N LEU A 123 1.26 -24.31 -33.53
CA LEU A 123 2.47 -25.04 -33.93
C LEU A 123 2.22 -26.49 -34.34
N THR A 124 1.15 -27.11 -33.82
CA THR A 124 0.80 -28.52 -34.09
C THR A 124 -0.25 -28.70 -35.16
N THR A 125 -0.81 -27.60 -35.70
CA THR A 125 -1.92 -27.65 -36.67
C THR A 125 -1.49 -27.19 -38.07
N SER A 126 -1.94 -27.92 -39.11
CA SER A 126 -1.66 -27.63 -40.53
C SER A 126 -2.75 -26.81 -41.24
N TYR A 127 -3.96 -26.82 -40.68
CA TYR A 127 -5.19 -26.22 -41.21
C TYR A 127 -5.64 -25.03 -40.34
N THR A 128 -6.82 -24.45 -40.61
CA THR A 128 -7.37 -23.34 -39.81
C THR A 128 -7.94 -23.82 -38.48
N ILE A 129 -7.73 -23.04 -37.43
CA ILE A 129 -8.24 -23.30 -36.09
C ILE A 129 -9.07 -22.12 -35.62
N ASP A 130 -10.20 -22.40 -34.97
CA ASP A 130 -11.00 -21.37 -34.33
C ASP A 130 -10.55 -21.17 -32.88
N ILE A 131 -10.21 -19.93 -32.56
CA ILE A 131 -9.77 -19.53 -31.23
C ILE A 131 -10.73 -18.47 -30.69
N PHE A 132 -11.16 -18.66 -29.45
CA PHE A 132 -11.93 -17.64 -28.76
C PHE A 132 -11.02 -16.50 -28.30
N HIS A 133 -11.25 -15.28 -28.80
CA HIS A 133 -10.48 -14.09 -28.49
C HIS A 133 -11.37 -12.84 -28.50
N ASN A 134 -11.21 -11.94 -27.53
CA ASN A 134 -11.97 -10.68 -27.41
C ASN A 134 -13.51 -10.85 -27.51
N GLY A 135 -14.05 -11.93 -26.94
CA GLY A 135 -15.50 -12.17 -26.91
C GLY A 135 -16.07 -12.80 -28.19
N GLY A 136 -15.22 -13.16 -29.17
CA GLY A 136 -15.64 -13.81 -30.41
C GLY A 136 -14.73 -14.97 -30.81
N MET A 137 -15.15 -15.73 -31.82
CA MET A 137 -14.31 -16.75 -32.47
C MET A 137 -13.51 -16.10 -33.60
N VAL A 138 -12.21 -16.34 -33.63
CA VAL A 138 -11.29 -15.87 -34.66
C VAL A 138 -10.65 -17.08 -35.32
N GLU A 139 -10.77 -17.17 -36.64
CA GLU A 139 -10.14 -18.22 -37.43
C GLU A 139 -8.66 -17.86 -37.68
N LEU A 140 -7.75 -18.71 -37.22
CA LEU A 140 -6.31 -18.58 -37.43
C LEU A 140 -5.78 -19.76 -38.25
N LEU A 141 -4.98 -19.46 -39.28
CA LEU A 141 -4.26 -20.49 -40.01
C LEU A 141 -3.16 -21.11 -39.15
N GLY A 142 -3.08 -22.45 -39.12
CA GLY A 142 -2.02 -23.18 -38.46
C GLY A 142 -0.60 -22.79 -38.90
N CYS A 143 0.36 -22.95 -38.01
CA CYS A 143 1.75 -22.50 -38.11
C CYS A 143 2.70 -23.68 -37.88
N LEU A 144 2.47 -24.78 -38.61
CA LEU A 144 3.28 -25.99 -38.54
C LEU A 144 4.77 -25.66 -38.52
N ARG A 145 5.45 -26.16 -37.49
CA ARG A 145 6.91 -26.03 -37.34
C ARG A 145 7.60 -26.64 -38.56
N GLY A 146 8.48 -25.87 -39.20
CA GLY A 146 9.25 -26.35 -40.34
C GLY A 146 10.28 -27.38 -39.92
N MET A 147 9.92 -28.66 -39.93
CA MET A 147 10.84 -29.76 -39.61
C MET A 147 11.43 -30.44 -40.87
N LEU A 148 11.10 -29.97 -42.08
CA LEU A 148 11.48 -30.64 -43.32
C LEU A 148 12.13 -29.66 -44.31
N SER A 149 13.44 -29.87 -44.50
CA SER A 149 14.24 -29.69 -45.72
C SER A 149 13.89 -28.54 -46.67
N GLY A 150 14.86 -27.63 -46.91
CA GLY A 150 15.19 -26.88 -48.15
C GLY A 150 14.11 -26.29 -49.08
N ALA A 151 12.98 -26.97 -49.33
CA ALA A 151 11.90 -26.59 -50.22
C ALA A 151 10.83 -25.68 -49.57
N TYR A 152 10.73 -25.64 -48.24
CA TYR A 152 9.69 -24.87 -47.51
C TYR A 152 10.22 -23.62 -46.78
N GLN A 153 11.47 -23.22 -47.02
CA GLN A 153 12.13 -22.05 -46.40
C GLN A 153 11.59 -20.68 -46.89
N GLY A 154 10.36 -20.63 -47.40
CA GLY A 154 9.74 -19.39 -47.90
C GLY A 154 8.22 -19.36 -47.82
N ASP A 155 7.60 -20.29 -47.09
CA ASP A 155 6.16 -20.29 -46.83
C ASP A 155 5.83 -19.44 -45.60
N SER A 156 4.73 -18.69 -45.67
CA SER A 156 4.22 -17.83 -44.60
C SER A 156 3.96 -18.63 -43.31
N LYS A 157 3.56 -19.91 -43.46
CA LYS A 157 3.22 -20.82 -42.36
C LYS A 157 4.42 -21.25 -41.55
N THR A 158 5.50 -21.64 -42.24
CA THR A 158 6.71 -22.17 -41.59
C THR A 158 7.48 -21.06 -40.88
N MET A 159 7.51 -19.84 -41.44
CA MET A 159 8.14 -18.69 -40.81
C MET A 159 7.39 -18.24 -39.55
N ALA A 160 6.05 -18.17 -39.59
CA ALA A 160 5.25 -17.87 -38.40
C ALA A 160 5.44 -18.93 -37.32
N GLY A 161 5.45 -20.21 -37.70
CA GLY A 161 5.72 -21.32 -36.79
C GLY A 161 7.11 -21.26 -36.16
N GLN A 162 8.14 -20.93 -36.95
CA GLN A 162 9.49 -20.78 -36.44
C GLN A 162 9.59 -19.62 -35.44
N ALA A 163 9.00 -18.45 -35.75
CA ALA A 163 9.02 -17.30 -34.87
C ALA A 163 8.32 -17.59 -33.52
N ILE A 164 7.15 -18.25 -33.55
CA ILE A 164 6.42 -18.66 -32.33
C ILE A 164 7.24 -19.68 -31.52
N ALA A 165 7.83 -20.66 -32.19
CA ALA A 165 8.66 -21.68 -31.53
C ALA A 165 9.90 -21.04 -30.88
N GLU A 166 10.69 -20.27 -31.63
CA GLU A 166 11.93 -19.68 -31.14
C GLU A 166 11.68 -18.59 -30.09
N HIS A 167 10.76 -17.67 -30.31
CA HIS A 167 10.63 -16.50 -29.44
C HIS A 167 9.68 -16.68 -28.26
N PHE A 168 8.89 -17.76 -28.25
CA PHE A 168 7.85 -17.94 -27.23
C PHE A 168 7.86 -19.34 -26.62
N ILE A 169 7.74 -20.41 -27.40
CA ILE A 169 7.56 -21.76 -26.85
C ILE A 169 8.89 -22.43 -26.46
N ASP A 170 9.78 -22.69 -27.42
CA ASP A 170 10.99 -23.50 -27.21
C ASP A 170 12.01 -22.80 -26.29
N ASN A 171 12.33 -21.52 -26.55
CA ASN A 171 13.40 -20.85 -25.81
C ASN A 171 12.97 -20.32 -24.44
N ARG A 172 11.66 -20.18 -24.19
CA ARG A 172 11.17 -19.58 -22.93
C ARG A 172 10.35 -20.55 -22.08
N LEU A 173 9.58 -21.46 -22.67
CA LEU A 173 8.57 -22.24 -21.94
C LEU A 173 8.85 -23.75 -21.89
N LYS A 174 9.53 -24.33 -22.88
CA LYS A 174 9.68 -25.79 -23.05
C LYS A 174 10.26 -26.55 -21.84
N LEU A 175 11.14 -25.91 -21.08
CA LEU A 175 11.72 -26.50 -19.86
C LEU A 175 11.00 -26.06 -18.58
N ALA A 176 10.06 -25.12 -18.69
CA ALA A 176 9.48 -24.41 -17.56
C ALA A 176 8.02 -24.80 -17.29
N CYS A 177 7.25 -25.19 -18.31
CA CYS A 177 5.90 -25.72 -18.14
C CYS A 177 5.48 -26.66 -19.28
N ASP A 178 4.57 -27.58 -18.97
CA ASP A 178 3.87 -28.37 -19.98
C ASP A 178 2.82 -27.49 -20.66
N CYS A 179 3.13 -27.06 -21.89
CA CYS A 179 2.29 -26.16 -22.68
C CYS A 179 1.03 -26.83 -23.25
N GLU A 180 0.90 -28.15 -23.14
CA GLU A 180 -0.31 -28.89 -23.55
C GLU A 180 -1.35 -28.93 -22.43
N ASN A 181 -0.92 -28.84 -21.17
CA ASN A 181 -1.80 -28.88 -20.01
C ASN A 181 -2.18 -27.45 -19.54
N PRO A 182 -3.46 -27.03 -19.67
CA PRO A 182 -3.91 -25.70 -19.27
C PRO A 182 -3.67 -25.37 -17.79
N GLU A 183 -3.76 -26.35 -16.89
CA GLU A 183 -3.55 -26.16 -15.46
C GLU A 183 -2.07 -25.88 -15.14
N SER A 184 -1.17 -26.58 -15.84
CA SER A 184 0.28 -26.38 -15.75
C SER A 184 0.66 -24.96 -16.18
N VAL A 185 0.15 -24.52 -17.33
CA VAL A 185 0.33 -23.15 -17.84
C VAL A 185 -0.26 -22.13 -16.86
N THR A 186 -1.46 -22.37 -16.33
CA THR A 186 -2.13 -21.46 -15.39
C THR A 186 -1.33 -21.28 -14.10
N ARG A 187 -0.82 -22.37 -13.53
CA ARG A 187 0.04 -22.32 -12.33
C ARG A 187 1.34 -21.59 -12.63
N TYR A 188 1.96 -21.87 -13.78
CA TYR A 188 3.20 -21.23 -14.19
C TYR A 188 3.05 -19.71 -14.33
N ILE A 189 2.02 -19.25 -15.05
CA ILE A 189 1.72 -17.81 -15.19
C ILE A 189 1.38 -17.16 -13.85
N SER A 190 0.65 -17.86 -12.97
CA SER A 190 0.34 -17.34 -11.63
C SER A 190 1.62 -17.09 -10.81
N ASN A 191 2.59 -18.01 -10.88
CA ASN A 191 3.87 -17.85 -10.20
C ASN A 191 4.70 -16.68 -10.77
N LEU A 192 4.68 -16.49 -12.10
CA LEU A 192 5.34 -15.36 -12.75
C LEU A 192 4.68 -14.03 -12.41
N LEU A 193 3.35 -13.99 -12.31
CA LEU A 193 2.60 -12.82 -11.86
C LEU A 193 2.95 -12.48 -10.42
N GLN A 194 2.95 -13.46 -9.51
CA GLN A 194 3.34 -13.25 -8.12
C GLN A 194 4.77 -12.68 -8.02
N SER A 195 5.71 -13.28 -8.74
CA SER A 195 7.12 -12.82 -8.80
C SER A 195 7.26 -11.42 -9.39
N HIS A 196 6.33 -11.01 -10.26
CA HIS A 196 6.28 -9.66 -10.82
C HIS A 196 5.65 -8.64 -9.84
N GLN A 197 4.60 -9.03 -9.11
CA GLN A 197 3.85 -8.16 -8.19
C GLN A 197 4.58 -7.89 -6.88
N GLU A 198 5.19 -8.92 -6.29
CA GLU A 198 5.81 -8.84 -4.96
C GLU A 198 6.79 -7.67 -4.79
N PRO A 199 7.78 -7.44 -5.68
CA PRO A 199 8.69 -6.31 -5.51
C PRO A 199 8.00 -4.94 -5.64
N LEU A 200 6.91 -4.85 -6.41
CA LEU A 200 6.17 -3.60 -6.59
C LEU A 200 5.32 -3.28 -5.35
N LEU A 201 4.64 -4.29 -4.80
CA LEU A 201 3.88 -4.17 -3.56
C LEU A 201 4.79 -3.82 -2.37
N LEU A 202 5.98 -4.43 -2.29
CA LEU A 202 6.96 -4.12 -1.27
C LEU A 202 7.45 -2.67 -1.37
N LYS A 203 7.75 -2.18 -2.58
CA LYS A 203 8.13 -0.77 -2.79
C LYS A 203 7.04 0.20 -2.35
N GLN A 204 5.79 -0.09 -2.68
CA GLN A 204 4.66 0.73 -2.25
C GLN A 204 4.54 0.75 -0.72
N LYS A 205 4.68 -0.42 -0.07
CA LYS A 205 4.64 -0.52 1.39
C LYS A 205 5.79 0.24 2.06
N ILE A 206 7.00 0.16 1.51
CA ILE A 206 8.16 0.91 2.01
C ILE A 206 7.89 2.41 1.93
N ALA A 207 7.43 2.92 0.79
CA ALA A 207 7.10 4.34 0.64
C ALA A 207 6.04 4.82 1.65
N THR A 208 4.98 4.02 1.88
CA THR A 208 3.97 4.37 2.90
C THR A 208 4.52 4.35 4.32
N LEU A 209 5.43 3.42 4.63
CA LEU A 209 6.06 3.35 5.95
C LEU A 209 7.00 4.54 6.18
N GLU A 210 7.77 4.93 5.17
CA GLU A 210 8.64 6.12 5.24
C GLU A 210 7.83 7.39 5.51
N GLU A 211 6.69 7.57 4.83
CA GLU A 211 5.77 8.69 5.07
C GLU A 211 5.23 8.69 6.51
N THR A 212 4.80 7.53 7.03
CA THR A 212 4.32 7.44 8.42
C THR A 212 5.42 7.71 9.44
N VAL A 213 6.66 7.30 9.18
CA VAL A 213 7.81 7.57 10.06
C VAL A 213 8.13 9.07 10.06
N GLU A 214 8.05 9.73 8.91
CA GLU A 214 8.23 11.18 8.81
C GLU A 214 7.14 11.93 9.59
N GLN A 215 5.87 11.55 9.40
CA GLN A 215 4.74 12.11 10.15
C GLN A 215 4.93 11.94 11.67
N LEU A 216 5.21 10.72 12.14
CA LEU A 216 5.44 10.45 13.56
C LEU A 216 6.66 11.21 14.11
N SER A 217 7.70 11.40 13.30
CA SER A 217 8.87 12.21 13.68
C SER A 217 8.51 13.68 13.87
N THR A 218 7.67 14.23 13.00
CA THR A 218 7.17 15.62 13.15
C THR A 218 6.28 15.79 14.37
N GLU A 219 5.38 14.84 14.63
CA GLU A 219 4.52 14.84 15.82
C GLU A 219 5.34 14.73 17.10
N ASN A 220 6.35 13.87 17.13
CA ASN A 220 7.26 13.75 18.29
C ASN A 220 7.99 15.06 18.57
N LYS A 221 8.50 15.74 17.54
CA LYS A 221 9.14 17.06 17.70
C LYS A 221 8.17 18.09 18.28
N GLN A 222 6.92 18.10 17.81
CA GLN A 222 5.89 19.00 18.35
C GLN A 222 5.55 18.68 19.81
N LEU A 223 5.48 17.40 20.17
CA LEU A 223 5.21 16.98 21.55
C LEU A 223 6.37 17.33 22.49
N VAL A 224 7.62 17.13 22.06
CA VAL A 224 8.81 17.54 22.82
C VAL A 224 8.77 19.04 23.08
N GLN A 225 8.47 19.85 22.06
CA GLN A 225 8.36 21.30 22.22
C GLN A 225 7.24 21.69 23.20
N LYS A 226 6.07 21.05 23.11
CA LYS A 226 4.97 21.27 24.08
C LYS A 226 5.37 20.90 25.50
N ILE A 227 6.14 19.82 25.70
CA ILE A 227 6.64 19.42 27.02
C ILE A 227 7.59 20.48 27.57
N GLU A 228 8.48 21.04 26.75
CA GLU A 228 9.38 22.13 27.14
C GLU A 228 8.59 23.39 27.51
N ASP A 229 7.59 23.77 26.72
CA ASP A 229 6.74 24.93 26.97
C ASP A 229 5.99 24.78 28.31
N VAL A 230 5.33 23.64 28.53
CA VAL A 230 4.63 23.33 29.79
C VAL A 230 5.62 23.27 30.97
N GLY A 231 6.82 22.72 30.77
CA GLY A 231 7.87 22.73 31.79
C GLY A 231 8.24 24.15 32.20
N SER A 232 8.41 25.04 31.23
CA SER A 232 8.72 26.45 31.47
C SER A 232 7.60 27.19 32.21
N GLU A 233 6.34 26.92 31.88
CA GLU A 233 5.18 27.46 32.59
C GLU A 233 5.11 26.95 34.02
N THR A 234 5.34 25.65 34.21
CA THR A 234 5.35 25.02 35.53
C THR A 234 6.40 25.66 36.44
N ASP A 235 7.58 25.97 35.91
CA ASP A 235 8.64 26.65 36.67
C ASP A 235 8.30 28.11 36.98
N LYS A 236 7.59 28.82 36.10
CA LYS A 236 7.04 30.16 36.41
C LYS A 236 6.03 30.08 37.56
N TYR A 237 5.08 29.15 37.50
CA TYR A 237 4.08 28.97 38.57
C TYR A 237 4.71 28.56 39.90
N LYS A 238 5.75 27.72 39.90
CA LYS A 238 6.51 27.39 41.11
C LYS A 238 7.17 28.61 41.75
N LYS A 239 7.76 29.51 40.94
CA LYS A 239 8.35 30.76 41.44
C LYS A 239 7.28 31.67 42.06
N GLN A 240 6.16 31.87 41.37
CA GLN A 240 5.05 32.67 41.90
C GLN A 240 4.49 32.08 43.20
N ALA A 241 4.35 30.76 43.29
CA ALA A 241 3.90 30.11 44.52
C ALA A 241 4.88 30.32 45.68
N ALA A 242 6.20 30.29 45.41
CA ALA A 242 7.22 30.57 46.42
C ALA A 242 7.17 32.04 46.89
N GLU A 243 6.99 32.99 45.98
CA GLU A 243 6.84 34.43 46.31
C GLU A 243 5.59 34.68 47.17
N LEU A 244 4.44 34.12 46.78
CA LEU A 244 3.20 34.22 47.55
C LEU A 244 3.31 33.60 48.94
N LYS A 245 4.07 32.51 49.09
CA LYS A 245 4.33 31.89 50.39
C LYS A 245 5.09 32.85 51.30
N VAL A 246 6.14 33.49 50.80
CA VAL A 246 6.91 34.50 51.56
C VAL A 246 6.03 35.70 51.92
N GLU A 247 5.19 36.17 51.00
CA GLU A 247 4.25 37.28 51.27
C GLU A 247 3.23 36.91 52.35
N ASN A 248 2.67 35.70 52.31
CA ASN A 248 1.75 35.20 53.33
C ASN A 248 2.41 35.12 54.71
N GLU A 249 3.64 34.58 54.79
CA GLU A 249 4.40 34.53 56.05
C GLU A 249 4.67 35.95 56.61
N ALA A 250 4.93 36.94 55.74
CA ALA A 250 5.09 38.34 56.15
C ALA A 250 3.78 38.96 56.68
N LYS A 251 2.65 38.65 56.03
CA LYS A 251 1.32 39.08 56.48
C LYS A 251 0.95 38.44 57.82
N ASP A 252 1.17 37.14 57.99
CA ASP A 252 0.91 36.43 59.24
C ASP A 252 1.74 37.00 60.41
N ASN A 253 3.02 37.29 60.18
CA ASN A 253 3.87 37.95 61.16
C ASN A 253 3.36 39.36 61.52
N SER A 254 2.84 40.10 60.53
CA SER A 254 2.26 41.43 60.76
C SER A 254 0.95 41.36 61.56
N ILE A 255 0.09 40.39 61.25
CA ILE A 255 -1.15 40.12 62.00
C ILE A 255 -0.81 39.77 63.45
N ARG A 256 0.19 38.90 63.67
CA ARG A 256 0.62 38.51 65.02
C ARG A 256 1.12 39.70 65.85
N LYS A 257 1.96 40.56 65.26
CA LYS A 257 2.41 41.81 65.90
C LYS A 257 1.25 42.74 66.23
N LEU A 258 0.28 42.87 65.33
CA LEU A 258 -0.92 43.68 65.57
C LEU A 258 -1.76 43.10 66.72
N GLN A 259 -1.95 41.78 66.76
CA GLN A 259 -2.66 41.11 67.85
C GLN A 259 -1.97 41.31 69.20
N GLU A 260 -0.64 41.23 69.26
CA GLU A 260 0.13 41.53 70.49
C GLU A 260 -0.07 42.99 70.92
N ARG A 261 -0.06 43.93 69.95
CA ARG A 261 -0.28 45.36 70.22
C ARG A 261 -1.70 45.64 70.72
N VAL A 262 -2.70 44.98 70.14
CA VAL A 262 -4.10 45.06 70.60
C VAL A 262 -4.21 44.56 72.04
N LYS A 263 -3.62 43.40 72.37
CA LYS A 263 -3.61 42.89 73.75
C LYS A 263 -2.94 43.85 74.73
N HIS A 264 -1.84 44.48 74.33
CA HIS A 264 -1.15 45.45 75.17
C HIS A 264 -2.01 46.71 75.40
N LEU A 265 -2.67 47.20 74.36
CA LEU A 265 -3.59 48.34 74.45
C LEU A 265 -4.84 48.00 75.29
N GLU A 266 -5.37 46.79 75.18
CA GLU A 266 -6.46 46.30 76.04
C GLU A 266 -6.04 46.28 77.51
N ALA A 267 -4.85 45.74 77.81
CA ALA A 267 -4.29 45.73 79.17
C ALA A 267 -4.03 47.15 79.71
N ASP A 268 -3.58 48.08 78.87
CA ASP A 268 -3.38 49.48 79.28
C ASP A 268 -4.70 50.24 79.45
N LYS A 269 -5.73 49.93 78.65
CA LYS A 269 -7.09 50.44 78.83
C LYS A 269 -7.72 49.93 80.14
N GLU A 270 -7.46 48.68 80.50
CA GLU A 270 -7.88 48.08 81.78
C GLU A 270 -7.16 48.71 82.98
N LYS A 271 -5.88 49.09 82.83
CA LYS A 271 -5.17 49.90 83.85
C LYS A 271 -5.73 51.32 83.96
N GLN A 272 -6.12 51.94 82.84
CA GLN A 272 -6.74 53.27 82.85
C GLN A 272 -8.16 53.27 83.44
N SER A 273 -8.97 52.23 83.21
CA SER A 273 -10.29 52.11 83.87
C SER A 273 -10.13 51.99 85.39
N HIS A 274 -9.13 51.23 85.86
CA HIS A 274 -8.80 51.13 87.29
C HIS A 274 -8.19 52.42 87.90
N GLN A 275 -7.65 53.33 87.09
CA GLN A 275 -7.25 54.68 87.54
C GLN A 275 -8.41 55.70 87.52
N SER A 276 -9.47 55.46 86.76
CA SER A 276 -10.63 56.36 86.70
C SER A 276 -11.64 56.19 87.84
N ASP A 277 -11.53 55.13 88.64
CA ASP A 277 -12.43 54.85 89.79
C ASP A 277 -12.13 55.67 91.06
N LYS A 278 -11.27 56.70 90.98
CA LYS A 278 -10.98 57.61 92.11
C LYS A 278 -10.93 59.08 91.71
N THR A 279 -12.00 59.64 91.16
CA THR A 279 -12.32 61.09 91.31
C THR A 279 -13.80 61.36 91.01
N PRO A 280 -14.54 62.17 91.80
CA PRO A 280 -15.95 62.44 91.55
C PRO A 280 -16.18 63.65 90.64
N SER A 281 -17.34 63.62 89.98
CA SER A 281 -18.20 64.78 89.64
C SER A 281 -17.99 65.55 88.31
N SER A 282 -19.17 65.82 87.71
CA SER A 282 -19.62 66.95 86.85
C SER A 282 -19.29 66.99 85.34
N LEU A 283 -20.38 66.82 84.55
CA LEU A 283 -20.81 67.37 83.23
C LEU A 283 -19.98 68.54 82.63
N PRO A 284 -20.02 68.82 81.29
CA PRO A 284 -21.19 68.73 80.39
C PRO A 284 -20.96 68.24 78.94
N GLU A 285 -22.07 68.08 78.20
CA GLU A 285 -22.15 67.97 76.73
C GLU A 285 -21.33 69.05 76.00
N PRO A 286 -20.83 68.72 74.79
CA PRO A 286 -20.98 69.66 73.70
C PRO A 286 -21.51 69.06 72.39
N LYS A 287 -22.20 69.95 71.69
CA LYS A 287 -22.91 69.85 70.42
C LYS A 287 -21.97 69.66 69.22
N GLU A 288 -22.57 69.12 68.16
CA GLU A 288 -22.40 69.44 66.73
C GLU A 288 -21.04 70.01 66.26
N LEU A 289 -20.42 69.30 65.31
CA LEU A 289 -20.05 69.93 64.04
C LEU A 289 -19.74 68.86 62.98
N GLU A 290 -20.69 68.79 62.05
CA GLU A 290 -20.56 68.23 60.71
C GLU A 290 -19.26 68.68 60.01
N LYS A 291 -18.61 67.77 59.29
CA LYS A 291 -17.94 68.17 58.04
C LYS A 291 -17.77 67.03 57.05
N ASN A 292 -18.36 67.27 55.88
CA ASN A 292 -18.02 66.78 54.54
C ASN A 292 -18.40 65.34 54.16
N SER A 293 -19.67 65.21 53.81
CA SER A 293 -20.15 64.47 52.64
C SER A 293 -19.79 65.17 51.31
N GLU A 294 -19.82 64.37 50.23
CA GLU A 294 -19.83 64.69 48.78
C GLU A 294 -18.45 64.88 48.11
N SER A 295 -18.06 64.16 47.04
CA SER A 295 -18.79 63.52 45.92
C SER A 295 -17.83 62.52 45.23
N ARG A 296 -18.18 61.41 44.57
CA ARG A 296 -19.06 61.10 43.41
C ARG A 296 -19.26 59.56 43.39
N LYS A 297 -20.49 59.03 43.32
CA LYS A 297 -21.33 58.69 42.13
C LYS A 297 -20.80 57.57 41.20
N GLU A 298 -21.63 56.51 41.14
CA GLU A 298 -22.09 55.70 39.98
C GLU A 298 -21.03 55.05 39.07
N VAL A 299 -21.12 53.79 38.63
CA VAL A 299 -22.24 53.06 38.01
C VAL A 299 -22.08 51.54 38.21
N ALA A 300 -23.22 50.86 38.22
CA ALA A 300 -23.44 49.42 38.36
C ALA A 300 -23.14 48.56 37.11
N HIS A 301 -23.15 47.24 37.37
CA HIS A 301 -23.46 46.12 36.47
C HIS A 301 -22.45 45.66 35.41
N ALA A 302 -21.90 44.46 35.63
CA ALA A 302 -22.17 43.30 34.78
C ALA A 302 -22.20 42.01 35.62
N ASP A 303 -23.19 41.17 35.33
CA ASP A 303 -23.62 39.93 35.98
C ASP A 303 -22.76 38.71 35.55
N PRO A 304 -23.05 37.44 35.90
CA PRO A 304 -22.07 36.46 36.34
C PRO A 304 -21.74 35.46 35.22
N THR A 305 -20.72 34.64 35.43
CA THR A 305 -20.69 33.20 35.07
C THR A 305 -19.23 32.75 35.02
N LYS A 306 -18.85 31.95 36.01
CA LYS A 306 -18.17 30.66 35.84
C LYS A 306 -17.65 30.21 37.20
N THR A 307 -18.29 29.14 37.67
CA THR A 307 -17.77 28.19 38.65
C THR A 307 -16.25 27.98 38.50
N PRO A 308 -15.46 28.00 39.59
CA PRO A 308 -14.09 27.52 39.52
C PRO A 308 -14.09 26.00 39.28
N PRO A 309 -13.19 25.45 38.44
CA PRO A 309 -13.06 24.01 38.31
C PRO A 309 -12.46 23.42 39.58
N VAL A 310 -13.12 22.39 40.10
CA VAL A 310 -12.57 21.47 41.09
C VAL A 310 -11.41 20.73 40.42
N VAL A 311 -10.18 21.02 40.84
CA VAL A 311 -9.00 20.23 40.50
C VAL A 311 -8.88 19.14 41.56
N THR A 312 -9.45 17.96 41.28
CA THR A 312 -9.11 16.73 42.00
C THR A 312 -7.78 16.20 41.46
N TRP A 313 -6.77 16.18 42.32
CA TRP A 313 -5.56 15.37 42.13
C TRP A 313 -5.91 13.88 42.30
N PRO A 314 -5.49 12.97 41.40
CA PRO A 314 -5.50 11.56 41.71
C PRO A 314 -4.29 11.23 42.60
N SER A 315 -4.57 10.86 43.84
CA SER A 315 -3.65 10.22 44.76
C SER A 315 -3.12 8.91 44.17
N ALA A 316 -1.81 8.77 44.09
CA ALA A 316 -1.16 7.50 43.82
C ALA A 316 -1.13 6.62 45.08
N PHE A 317 -1.35 5.31 44.85
CA PHE A 317 -0.72 4.17 45.51
C PHE A 317 -0.94 3.91 47.01
N SER A 318 -1.62 2.80 47.32
CA SER A 318 -1.00 1.61 47.93
C SER A 318 -2.03 0.48 48.07
N GLY A 319 -1.69 -0.71 47.59
CA GLY A 319 -2.56 -1.89 47.71
C GLY A 319 -1.93 -3.14 47.10
N LEU A 320 -0.84 -3.60 47.72
CA LEU A 320 -0.22 -4.90 47.47
C LEU A 320 -1.19 -6.00 47.94
N GLY A 321 -1.52 -6.96 47.06
CA GLY A 321 -2.32 -8.13 47.39
C GLY A 321 -2.14 -9.25 46.37
N LEU A 322 -1.25 -10.19 46.69
CA LEU A 322 -1.08 -11.47 46.00
C LEU A 322 -2.30 -12.37 46.24
N LEU A 323 -2.83 -13.00 45.17
CA LEU A 323 -3.00 -14.46 45.01
C LEU A 323 -3.97 -14.80 43.86
N ASN A 324 -3.40 -15.44 42.84
CA ASN A 324 -3.78 -16.73 42.26
C ASN A 324 -5.19 -17.01 41.69
N ASN A 325 -5.16 -17.67 40.53
CA ASN A 325 -6.18 -18.46 39.83
C ASN A 325 -7.21 -17.75 38.94
N GLY A 326 -7.32 -18.27 37.71
CA GLY A 326 -8.58 -18.31 36.98
C GLY A 326 -8.52 -17.74 35.57
N ALA A 327 -8.36 -18.62 34.60
CA ALA A 327 -8.50 -18.35 33.18
C ALA A 327 -9.95 -18.00 32.77
N VAL A 328 -10.06 -17.68 31.46
CA VAL A 328 -11.24 -17.70 30.57
C VAL A 328 -12.10 -16.41 30.54
N PRO A 329 -12.81 -16.09 29.43
CA PRO A 329 -12.29 -15.42 28.23
C PRO A 329 -13.16 -14.21 27.81
N GLY A 330 -12.78 -13.60 26.67
CA GLY A 330 -13.40 -12.41 26.09
C GLY A 330 -14.90 -12.50 25.76
N TYR A 331 -15.51 -11.32 25.79
CA TYR A 331 -16.85 -11.04 25.30
C TYR A 331 -16.75 -10.23 24.00
N GLN A 332 -17.20 -10.82 22.89
CA GLN A 332 -17.65 -10.13 21.69
C GLN A 332 -19.19 -10.17 21.68
N PRO A 333 -19.89 -9.07 21.37
CA PRO A 333 -21.27 -9.13 20.91
C PRO A 333 -21.32 -9.07 19.38
N SER A 334 -21.88 -10.12 18.76
CA SER A 334 -22.34 -10.10 17.37
C SER A 334 -23.78 -10.62 17.30
N PHE A 335 -24.70 -9.80 16.80
CA PHE A 335 -26.10 -10.07 16.38
C PHE A 335 -26.56 -8.73 15.77
N TRP A 336 -27.08 -8.54 14.55
CA TRP A 336 -27.88 -9.28 13.56
C TRP A 336 -27.38 -8.86 12.15
N GLY A 337 -27.37 -9.63 11.05
CA GLY A 337 -28.40 -10.46 10.46
C GLY A 337 -28.84 -9.86 9.11
N ARG A 338 -28.42 -10.42 7.96
CA ARG A 338 -29.15 -10.33 6.66
C ARG A 338 -28.69 -11.39 5.63
N ARG A 339 -29.60 -12.35 5.45
CA ARG A 339 -29.95 -13.23 4.31
C ARG A 339 -28.96 -13.39 3.14
N ILE A 340 -28.54 -14.64 2.97
CA ILE A 340 -28.06 -15.27 1.73
C ILE A 340 -29.29 -15.84 0.98
N GLY A 341 -29.32 -15.64 -0.33
CA GLY A 341 -30.19 -16.35 -1.28
C GLY A 341 -29.56 -17.68 -1.71
N ALA A 342 -30.40 -18.69 -1.82
CA ALA A 342 -30.06 -20.10 -2.00
C ALA A 342 -29.45 -20.45 -3.37
N VAL A 343 -28.54 -21.43 -3.37
CA VAL A 343 -28.21 -22.31 -4.50
C VAL A 343 -28.10 -23.73 -3.94
N PRO A 344 -28.70 -24.76 -4.58
CA PRO A 344 -28.85 -26.08 -3.98
C PRO A 344 -27.59 -26.96 -4.06
N LEU A 345 -27.45 -27.78 -3.02
CA LEU A 345 -26.54 -28.92 -2.89
C LEU A 345 -26.68 -29.91 -4.05
N VAL A 346 -25.53 -30.39 -4.52
CA VAL A 346 -25.38 -31.77 -5.04
C VAL A 346 -24.40 -32.48 -4.12
N THR A 347 -24.87 -33.57 -3.51
CA THR A 347 -24.15 -34.46 -2.61
C THR A 347 -23.69 -35.72 -3.34
N THR A 348 -22.41 -36.07 -3.21
CA THR A 348 -21.85 -37.44 -3.19
C THR A 348 -20.53 -37.33 -2.43
N SER A 349 -20.42 -37.72 -1.15
CA SER A 349 -19.99 -39.05 -0.65
C SER A 349 -18.96 -39.74 -1.56
N THR A 350 -17.79 -40.19 -1.13
CA THR A 350 -17.44 -40.87 0.13
C THR A 350 -15.95 -40.70 0.45
N GLU A 351 -15.67 -40.73 1.75
CA GLU A 351 -14.37 -40.97 2.37
C GLU A 351 -13.73 -42.26 1.84
N GLU A 352 -12.42 -42.24 1.60
CA GLU A 352 -11.55 -43.39 1.86
C GLU A 352 -10.07 -42.96 1.99
N THR A 353 -9.55 -43.19 3.20
CA THR A 353 -8.17 -43.61 3.51
C THR A 353 -7.04 -42.58 3.55
N ILE A 354 -7.03 -41.79 4.63
CA ILE A 354 -5.80 -41.25 5.24
C ILE A 354 -5.20 -42.39 6.08
N ASP A 355 -4.39 -43.27 5.48
CA ASP A 355 -3.54 -44.21 6.25
C ASP A 355 -2.33 -44.79 5.48
N GLN A 356 -1.90 -44.18 4.36
CA GLN A 356 -0.79 -44.70 3.54
C GLN A 356 0.42 -43.75 3.33
N VAL A 357 0.59 -42.71 4.17
CA VAL A 357 1.73 -41.77 4.01
C VAL A 357 2.77 -41.86 5.15
N LEU A 358 2.63 -42.77 6.11
CA LEU A 358 3.58 -42.88 7.24
C LEU A 358 4.55 -44.08 7.20
N SER A 359 4.76 -44.72 6.03
CA SER A 359 5.70 -45.86 5.92
C SER A 359 6.97 -45.60 5.10
N SER A 360 7.34 -44.36 4.79
CA SER A 360 8.52 -44.06 3.95
C SER A 360 9.59 -43.15 4.58
N ILE A 361 9.59 -42.99 5.91
CA ILE A 361 10.77 -42.45 6.61
C ILE A 361 11.64 -43.62 7.09
N SER A 362 12.38 -44.19 6.14
CA SER A 362 13.50 -45.09 6.39
C SER A 362 14.77 -44.24 6.43
N LEU A 363 15.25 -43.97 7.66
CA LEU A 363 16.61 -43.53 7.92
C LEU A 363 17.53 -44.74 7.88
N SER A 364 18.58 -44.68 7.05
CA SER A 364 19.75 -45.54 7.21
C SER A 364 21.05 -44.85 6.76
N PRO A 365 22.20 -45.30 7.29
CA PRO A 365 23.12 -44.42 7.98
C PRO A 365 24.40 -44.11 7.20
N ARG A 366 25.14 -43.13 7.73
CA ARG A 366 26.53 -42.84 7.40
C ARG A 366 27.41 -44.10 7.48
N GLY A 367 28.19 -44.32 6.44
CA GLY A 367 29.39 -45.17 6.44
C GLY A 367 30.56 -44.36 5.87
N ASN A 368 31.59 -44.22 6.71
CA ASN A 368 32.89 -43.59 6.44
C ASN A 368 33.79 -44.48 5.55
N GLU A 369 34.92 -43.87 5.15
CA GLU A 369 36.18 -44.49 4.66
C GLU A 369 36.17 -44.97 3.20
N SER A 370 37.22 -44.83 2.39
CA SER A 370 38.56 -44.23 2.48
C SER A 370 39.24 -44.38 1.11
N VAL A 371 40.16 -43.48 0.77
CA VAL A 371 41.43 -43.73 0.05
C VAL A 371 41.39 -44.55 -1.25
N ASP A 372 41.47 -43.85 -2.40
CA ASP A 372 42.66 -43.77 -3.28
C ASP A 372 42.46 -42.67 -4.35
#